data_AF-A0A2D7IEX6-F1
#
_entry.id   AF-A0A2D7IEX6-F1
#
_cell.length_a   1.000
_cell.length_b   1.000
_cell.length_c   1.000
_cell.angle_alpha   90.00
_cell.angle_beta   90.00
_cell.angle_gamma   90.00
#
_symmetry.space_group_name_H-M   'P 1'
#
loop_
_entity.id
_entity.type
_entity.pdbx_description
1 polymer ?
#
loop_
_entity_poly.entity_id
_entity_poly.type
_entity_poly.pdbx_seq_one_letter_code
_entity_poly.pdbx_strand_id
1 'polypeptide(L)'
;MNKINIINFLFIVIFWIGNSNANSLISYQSVYEIELDNERVVKNTFGTPYIKQANGQLLLDWFDNCSSWVSNQRMNLKFINSSGVGTLSDINYSLNEKYDGSEMTFALQVKENNMIKQRINGKAEKNKKVKVKLFDNREKELEFSGDIIFPHQHLKSIISNIKDDKKIVSHRVYEGSIPEKFLNVSTFINNKTVKLEKKLLTAGISNKFWIVRMAYYDENKQTPEMELTAHINQQGFVSFFKYDYPSYSLKMKLKKVVLSPTKCN
;
A
#
# COMPACT_ATOMS: atom_id res chain seq x y z
N MET A 1 0.94 13.38 27.36
CA MET A 1 0.67 12.01 26.87
C MET A 1 0.69 12.03 25.35
N ASN A 2 1.77 11.57 24.72
CA ASN A 2 1.82 11.52 23.25
C ASN A 2 0.95 10.36 22.78
N LYS A 3 -0.08 10.64 21.98
CA LYS A 3 -0.81 9.60 21.26
C LYS A 3 0.19 8.91 20.33
N ILE A 4 0.21 7.57 20.36
CA ILE A 4 0.77 6.81 19.26
C ILE A 4 -0.17 7.06 18.08
N ASN A 5 0.23 7.91 17.14
CA ASN A 5 -0.53 8.09 15.90
C ASN A 5 -0.40 6.81 15.08
N ILE A 6 -1.40 5.93 15.19
CA ILE A 6 -1.52 4.68 14.41
C ILE A 6 -1.85 5.00 12.93
N ILE A 7 -2.32 6.21 12.66
CA ILE A 7 -2.52 6.76 11.31
C ILE A 7 -1.15 7.10 10.71
N ASN A 8 -0.60 6.19 9.90
CA ASN A 8 0.44 6.50 8.94
C ASN A 8 0.40 5.49 7.77
N PHE A 9 0.04 5.98 6.58
CA PHE A 9 0.50 5.54 5.25
C PHE A 9 0.23 4.11 4.74
N LEU A 10 -0.22 3.95 3.48
CA LEU A 10 -0.73 2.66 2.97
C LEU A 10 -0.53 2.45 1.43
N PHE A 11 0.73 2.59 0.97
CA PHE A 11 1.13 2.73 -0.45
C PHE A 11 1.53 1.45 -1.24
N ILE A 12 1.64 1.60 -2.58
CA ILE A 12 2.03 0.61 -3.63
C ILE A 12 2.92 1.35 -4.71
N VAL A 13 3.96 0.76 -5.44
CA VAL A 13 5.17 1.24 -6.33
C VAL A 13 5.25 1.53 -7.91
N ILE A 14 5.66 2.73 -8.46
CA ILE A 14 5.49 3.45 -9.82
C ILE A 14 6.53 3.42 -10.96
N PHE A 15 6.09 3.65 -12.25
CA PHE A 15 6.85 3.64 -13.54
C PHE A 15 6.55 4.79 -14.52
N TRP A 16 7.37 4.84 -15.59
CA TRP A 16 7.09 5.47 -16.88
C TRP A 16 7.29 4.49 -18.07
N ILE A 17 6.78 4.82 -19.26
CA ILE A 17 6.27 3.86 -20.26
C ILE A 17 7.35 3.08 -21.06
N GLY A 18 7.06 1.80 -21.36
CA GLY A 18 7.69 1.01 -22.42
C GLY A 18 6.75 -0.09 -22.97
N ASN A 19 6.51 -0.10 -24.28
CA ASN A 19 5.65 -1.11 -24.93
C ASN A 19 6.33 -2.48 -25.01
N SER A 20 5.88 -3.44 -24.20
CA SER A 20 6.15 -4.87 -24.44
C SER A 20 5.01 -5.74 -23.87
N ASN A 21 4.78 -6.89 -24.51
CA ASN A 21 3.55 -7.68 -24.39
C ASN A 21 3.05 -7.89 -22.94
N ALA A 22 1.74 -7.69 -22.78
CA ALA A 22 1.07 -7.72 -21.49
C ALA A 22 0.96 -9.15 -20.93
N ASN A 23 1.75 -9.44 -19.90
CA ASN A 23 1.18 -10.18 -18.77
C ASN A 23 0.26 -9.19 -18.07
N SER A 24 -1.05 -9.38 -18.19
CA SER A 24 -2.02 -8.53 -17.52
C SER A 24 -1.86 -8.61 -16.00
N LEU A 25 -2.08 -7.48 -15.34
CA LEU A 25 -2.43 -7.49 -13.93
C LEU A 25 -3.69 -8.36 -13.78
N ILE A 26 -3.73 -9.23 -12.77
CA ILE A 26 -4.88 -10.10 -12.55
C ILE A 26 -5.82 -9.48 -11.51
N SER A 27 -7.12 -9.71 -11.69
CA SER A 27 -8.14 -9.38 -10.69
C SER A 27 -8.22 -10.48 -9.63
N TYR A 28 -8.15 -10.12 -8.34
CA TYR A 28 -8.14 -11.07 -7.22
C TYR A 28 -8.73 -10.47 -5.93
N GLN A 29 -9.21 -11.36 -5.06
CA GLN A 29 -9.52 -11.08 -3.66
C GLN A 29 -8.55 -11.86 -2.78
N SER A 30 -8.08 -11.25 -1.70
CA SER A 30 -7.04 -11.82 -0.85
C SER A 30 -7.24 -11.47 0.62
N VAL A 31 -6.85 -12.40 1.49
CA VAL A 31 -6.89 -12.24 2.95
C VAL A 31 -5.51 -12.51 3.50
N TYR A 32 -5.00 -11.57 4.28
CA TYR A 32 -3.73 -11.66 5.00
C TYR A 32 -3.98 -11.67 6.50
N GLU A 33 -3.23 -12.49 7.22
CA GLU A 33 -3.11 -12.43 8.67
C GLU A 33 -1.99 -11.46 9.04
N ILE A 34 -2.27 -10.58 9.99
CA ILE A 34 -1.34 -9.53 10.43
C ILE A 34 -0.84 -9.87 11.83
N GLU A 35 0.48 -9.82 12.01
CA GLU A 35 1.18 -10.04 13.28
C GLU A 35 2.21 -8.93 13.54
N LEU A 36 2.55 -8.70 14.80
CA LEU A 36 3.71 -7.89 15.17
C LEU A 36 5.01 -8.62 14.83
N ASP A 37 5.96 -7.91 14.23
CA ASP A 37 7.30 -8.45 13.99
C ASP A 37 8.15 -8.43 15.27
N ASN A 38 8.06 -9.51 16.04
CA ASN A 38 8.80 -9.67 17.29
C ASN A 38 10.32 -9.85 17.10
N GLU A 39 10.82 -10.05 15.87
CA GLU A 39 12.25 -10.16 15.58
C GLU A 39 12.93 -8.78 15.53
N ARG A 40 12.16 -7.70 15.35
CA ARG A 40 12.69 -6.34 15.30
C ARG A 40 12.97 -5.81 16.70
N VAL A 41 14.26 -5.72 17.06
CA VAL A 41 14.71 -5.06 18.29
C VAL A 41 14.46 -3.55 18.21
N VAL A 42 13.42 -3.08 18.91
CA VAL A 42 13.17 -1.65 19.13
C VAL A 42 14.05 -1.16 20.27
N LYS A 43 15.03 -0.31 19.96
CA LYS A 43 15.94 0.30 20.95
C LYS A 43 15.25 1.43 21.71
N ASN A 44 15.76 1.76 22.90
CA ASN A 44 15.35 2.92 23.72
C ASN A 44 13.88 2.95 24.16
N THR A 45 13.27 1.79 24.41
CA THR A 45 11.89 1.65 24.93
C THR A 45 11.74 1.90 26.44
N PHE A 46 12.84 2.15 27.16
CA PHE A 46 12.79 2.42 28.60
C PHE A 46 12.03 3.73 28.88
N GLY A 47 11.04 3.67 29.78
CA GLY A 47 10.18 4.81 30.11
C GLY A 47 9.17 5.25 29.03
N THR A 48 9.11 4.57 27.87
CA THR A 48 8.18 4.93 26.78
C THR A 48 7.18 3.80 26.47
N PRO A 49 5.89 4.11 26.23
CA PRO A 49 4.93 3.11 25.75
C PRO A 49 5.30 2.59 24.37
N TYR A 50 5.35 1.27 24.21
CA TYR A 50 5.63 0.60 22.94
C TYR A 50 4.55 -0.44 22.62
N ILE A 51 4.47 -0.89 21.37
CA ILE A 51 3.53 -1.95 20.96
C ILE A 51 4.07 -3.30 21.44
N LYS A 52 3.34 -3.96 22.33
CA LYS A 52 3.69 -5.27 22.89
C LYS A 52 3.10 -6.42 22.07
N GLN A 53 1.92 -6.22 21.49
CA GLN A 53 1.26 -7.16 20.57
C GLN A 53 0.49 -6.39 19.50
N ALA A 54 0.44 -6.94 18.29
CA ALA A 54 -0.45 -6.53 17.22
C ALA A 54 -0.93 -7.79 16.51
N ASN A 55 -2.24 -7.93 16.33
CA ASN A 55 -2.85 -9.05 15.61
C ASN A 55 -4.02 -8.52 14.77
N GLY A 56 -4.26 -9.07 13.59
CA GLY A 56 -5.34 -8.59 12.74
C GLY A 56 -5.49 -9.32 11.41
N GLN A 57 -6.31 -8.74 10.55
CA GLN A 57 -6.52 -9.22 9.18
C GLN A 57 -6.63 -8.04 8.21
N LEU A 58 -6.02 -8.19 7.03
CA LEU A 58 -6.24 -7.33 5.86
C LEU A 58 -7.01 -8.14 4.82
N LEU A 59 -8.16 -7.63 4.40
CA LEU A 59 -8.84 -8.03 3.18
C LEU A 59 -8.43 -7.03 2.10
N LEU A 60 -7.88 -7.51 0.99
CA LEU A 60 -7.46 -6.72 -0.16
C LEU A 60 -8.08 -7.30 -1.43
N ASP A 61 -8.80 -6.43 -2.11
CA ASP A 61 -9.54 -6.69 -3.33
C ASP A 61 -8.95 -5.82 -4.44
N TRP A 62 -8.55 -6.44 -5.54
CA TRP A 62 -7.94 -5.78 -6.70
C TRP A 62 -8.70 -6.18 -7.96
N PHE A 63 -9.29 -5.23 -8.68
CA PHE A 63 -10.10 -5.52 -9.86
C PHE A 63 -9.83 -4.56 -11.03
N ASP A 64 -9.73 -5.15 -12.22
CA ASP A 64 -9.92 -4.48 -13.51
C ASP A 64 -11.42 -4.16 -13.68
N ASN A 65 -11.79 -2.93 -14.07
CA ASN A 65 -13.17 -2.57 -14.41
C ASN A 65 -13.37 -2.16 -15.88
N CYS A 66 -12.40 -2.51 -16.73
CA CYS A 66 -12.33 -2.20 -18.16
C CYS A 66 -12.03 -0.74 -18.54
N SER A 67 -11.79 0.13 -17.56
CA SER A 67 -11.34 1.52 -17.79
C SER A 67 -10.38 2.06 -16.71
N SER A 68 -10.48 1.51 -15.50
CA SER A 68 -9.70 1.85 -14.33
C SER A 68 -9.47 0.63 -13.42
N TRP A 69 -8.39 0.70 -12.64
CA TRP A 69 -8.06 -0.29 -11.63
C TRP A 69 -8.67 0.13 -10.29
N VAL A 70 -9.38 -0.80 -9.65
CA VAL A 70 -10.00 -0.60 -8.34
C VAL A 70 -9.25 -1.43 -7.29
N SER A 71 -8.80 -0.79 -6.22
CA SER A 71 -8.27 -1.43 -5.01
C SER A 71 -9.19 -1.10 -3.84
N ASN A 72 -9.76 -2.12 -3.18
CA ASN A 72 -10.46 -1.97 -1.91
C ASN A 72 -9.72 -2.71 -0.80
N GLN A 73 -9.60 -2.08 0.36
CA GLN A 73 -8.85 -2.59 1.49
C GLN A 73 -9.65 -2.44 2.76
N ARG A 74 -9.75 -3.52 3.55
CA ARG A 74 -10.31 -3.49 4.90
C ARG A 74 -9.37 -4.17 5.86
N MET A 75 -8.75 -3.36 6.74
CA MET A 75 -7.78 -3.80 7.72
C MET A 75 -8.34 -3.64 9.13
N ASN A 76 -8.48 -4.75 9.83
CA ASN A 76 -8.88 -4.79 11.24
C ASN A 76 -7.66 -5.18 12.08
N LEU A 77 -7.26 -4.33 13.02
CA LEU A 77 -6.06 -4.48 13.85
C LEU A 77 -6.39 -4.32 15.33
N LYS A 78 -5.96 -5.27 16.15
CA LYS A 78 -5.93 -5.14 17.61
C LYS A 78 -4.48 -4.95 18.06
N PHE A 79 -4.18 -3.75 18.55
CA PHE A 79 -2.93 -3.45 19.24
C PHE A 79 -3.10 -3.63 20.75
N ILE A 80 -2.03 -4.03 21.43
CA ILE A 80 -1.89 -3.97 22.89
C ILE A 80 -0.52 -3.35 23.19
N ASN A 81 -0.49 -2.27 23.97
CA ASN A 81 0.75 -1.61 24.34
C ASN A 81 1.44 -2.26 25.56
N SER A 82 2.63 -1.78 25.90
CA SER A 82 3.41 -2.28 27.05
C SER A 82 2.71 -2.12 28.41
N SER A 83 1.79 -1.16 28.53
CA SER A 83 0.92 -0.97 29.71
C SER A 83 -0.34 -1.85 29.72
N GLY A 84 -0.52 -2.74 28.73
CA GLY A 84 -1.69 -3.61 28.61
C GLY A 84 -2.94 -2.95 28.01
N VAL A 85 -2.87 -1.66 27.63
CA VAL A 85 -4.01 -0.95 27.01
C VAL A 85 -4.17 -1.43 25.58
N GLY A 86 -5.39 -1.87 25.25
CA GLY A 86 -5.77 -2.31 23.91
C GLY A 86 -6.39 -1.19 23.07
N THR A 87 -6.14 -1.23 21.76
CA THR A 87 -6.84 -0.41 20.75
C THR A 87 -7.26 -1.29 19.58
N LEU A 88 -8.53 -1.19 19.18
CA LEU A 88 -9.06 -1.81 17.97
C LEU A 88 -9.16 -0.76 16.86
N SER A 89 -8.45 -0.96 15.75
CA SER A 89 -8.51 -0.11 14.55
C SER A 89 -9.25 -0.83 13.42
N ASP A 90 -10.23 -0.16 12.80
CA ASP A 90 -10.95 -0.60 11.59
C ASP A 90 -10.67 0.45 10.50
N ILE A 91 -9.82 0.09 9.55
CA ILE A 91 -9.34 0.95 8.47
C ILE A 91 -9.93 0.44 7.16
N ASN A 92 -10.69 1.30 6.48
CA ASN A 92 -11.30 1.00 5.19
C ASN A 92 -10.76 2.02 4.19
N TYR A 93 -10.15 1.54 3.11
CA TYR A 93 -9.56 2.38 2.08
C TYR A 93 -9.99 1.86 0.70
N SER A 94 -10.43 2.75 -0.18
CA SER A 94 -10.71 2.44 -1.56
C SER A 94 -10.03 3.44 -2.49
N LEU A 95 -9.60 2.93 -3.64
CA LEU A 95 -8.95 3.71 -4.68
C LEU A 95 -9.39 3.19 -6.05
N ASN A 96 -9.70 4.12 -6.96
CA ASN A 96 -10.01 3.82 -8.35
C ASN A 96 -9.19 4.73 -9.27
N GLU A 97 -8.44 4.16 -10.21
CA GLU A 97 -7.48 4.90 -11.03
C GLU A 97 -7.52 4.48 -12.51
N LYS A 98 -7.73 5.45 -13.40
CA LYS A 98 -7.83 5.21 -14.85
C LYS A 98 -6.54 4.65 -15.44
N TYR A 99 -6.65 3.87 -16.54
CA TYR A 99 -5.48 3.20 -17.13
C TYR A 99 -4.41 4.13 -17.69
N ASP A 100 -4.81 5.33 -18.12
CA ASP A 100 -3.94 6.44 -18.50
C ASP A 100 -3.34 7.19 -17.30
N GLY A 101 -3.89 6.99 -16.10
CA GLY A 101 -3.61 7.75 -14.87
C GLY A 101 -3.91 9.24 -14.99
N SER A 102 -4.88 9.63 -15.82
CA SER A 102 -5.44 10.99 -15.85
C SER A 102 -6.24 11.31 -14.60
N GLU A 103 -6.75 10.30 -13.90
CA GLU A 103 -7.68 10.46 -12.79
C GLU A 103 -7.54 9.34 -11.75
N MET A 104 -7.63 9.72 -10.48
CA MET A 104 -7.73 8.82 -9.33
C MET A 104 -8.79 9.34 -8.36
N THR A 105 -9.77 8.50 -7.97
CA THR A 105 -10.64 8.77 -6.83
C THR A 105 -10.25 7.89 -5.65
N PHE A 106 -10.38 8.42 -4.43
CA PHE A 106 -9.96 7.74 -3.21
C PHE A 106 -10.88 8.06 -2.04
N ALA A 107 -11.06 7.09 -1.15
CA ALA A 107 -11.73 7.26 0.12
C ALA A 107 -11.01 6.49 1.23
N LEU A 108 -10.80 7.13 2.38
CA LEU A 108 -10.23 6.54 3.59
C LEU A 108 -11.18 6.77 4.77
N GLN A 109 -11.40 5.74 5.58
CA GLN A 109 -12.02 5.86 6.88
C GLN A 109 -11.23 5.06 7.92
N VAL A 110 -10.74 5.75 8.94
CA VAL A 110 -10.09 5.16 10.11
C VAL A 110 -11.02 5.27 11.30
N LYS A 111 -11.38 4.14 11.90
CA LYS A 111 -11.99 4.08 13.23
C LYS A 111 -11.02 3.52 14.25
N GLU A 112 -11.06 4.03 15.47
CA GLU A 112 -10.45 3.40 16.64
C GLU A 112 -11.51 3.23 17.72
N ASN A 113 -11.63 2.01 18.27
CA ASN A 113 -12.63 1.62 19.26
C ASN A 113 -14.05 2.06 18.81
N ASN A 114 -14.40 1.74 17.57
CA ASN A 114 -15.62 2.11 16.84
C ASN A 114 -15.89 3.61 16.64
N MET A 115 -15.05 4.52 17.15
CA MET A 115 -15.13 5.96 16.89
C MET A 115 -14.35 6.32 15.63
N ILE A 116 -14.98 7.04 14.70
CA ILE A 116 -14.28 7.62 13.53
C ILE A 116 -13.21 8.60 14.03
N LYS A 117 -11.97 8.40 13.60
CA LYS A 117 -10.81 9.29 13.87
C LYS A 117 -10.42 10.10 12.66
N GLN A 118 -10.58 9.53 11.47
CA GLN A 118 -10.28 10.16 10.22
C GLN A 118 -11.28 9.69 9.16
N ARG A 119 -11.69 10.63 8.31
CA ARG A 119 -12.37 10.36 7.05
C ARG A 119 -11.74 11.29 6.01
N ILE A 120 -11.45 10.72 4.84
CA ILE A 120 -10.93 11.46 3.69
C ILE A 120 -11.69 10.96 2.47
N ASN A 121 -12.16 11.86 1.63
CA ASN A 121 -12.74 11.54 0.33
C ASN A 121 -12.20 12.54 -0.69
N GLY A 122 -11.76 12.08 -1.85
CA GLY A 122 -11.21 13.00 -2.84
C GLY A 122 -11.08 12.46 -4.24
N LYS A 123 -10.78 13.39 -5.14
CA LYS A 123 -10.46 13.16 -6.56
C LYS A 123 -9.16 13.88 -6.89
N ALA A 124 -8.23 13.17 -7.49
CA ALA A 124 -7.03 13.72 -8.10
C ALA A 124 -7.15 13.64 -9.64
N GLU A 125 -6.82 14.73 -10.32
CA GLU A 125 -6.80 14.85 -11.78
C GLU A 125 -5.40 15.27 -12.23
N LYS A 126 -4.79 14.50 -13.13
CA LYS A 126 -3.45 14.76 -13.68
C LYS A 126 -3.56 15.36 -15.08
N ASN A 127 -3.18 16.64 -15.18
CA ASN A 127 -2.91 17.33 -16.44
C ASN A 127 -1.41 17.69 -16.49
N LYS A 128 -1.05 18.97 -16.68
CA LYS A 128 0.33 19.47 -16.49
C LYS A 128 0.81 19.43 -15.03
N LYS A 129 -0.13 19.27 -14.10
CA LYS A 129 0.02 19.20 -12.64
C LYS A 129 -1.04 18.23 -12.12
N VAL A 130 -0.87 17.74 -10.88
CA VAL A 130 -1.90 16.98 -10.17
C VAL A 130 -2.74 17.97 -9.35
N LYS A 131 -4.00 18.14 -9.72
CA LYS A 131 -5.00 18.87 -8.93
C LYS A 131 -5.78 17.88 -8.09
N VAL A 132 -6.02 18.21 -6.83
CA VAL A 132 -6.79 17.37 -5.90
C VAL A 132 -7.93 18.19 -5.32
N LYS A 133 -9.16 17.65 -5.40
CA LYS A 133 -10.31 18.16 -4.66
C LYS A 133 -10.71 17.16 -3.57
N LEU A 134 -10.84 17.65 -2.34
CA LEU A 134 -11.34 16.90 -1.19
C LEU A 134 -12.82 17.24 -0.94
N PHE A 135 -13.59 16.22 -0.56
CA PHE A 135 -15.07 16.27 -0.42
C PHE A 135 -15.56 16.15 1.03
N ASP A 136 -14.66 16.15 2.01
CA ASP A 136 -15.03 16.14 3.44
C ASP A 136 -15.56 17.50 3.89
N ASN A 137 -15.91 17.64 5.19
CA ASN A 137 -16.64 18.79 5.78
C ASN A 137 -16.10 20.21 5.49
N ARG A 138 -14.92 20.34 4.90
CA ARG A 138 -14.42 21.57 4.29
C ARG A 138 -13.83 21.19 2.94
N GLU A 139 -14.53 21.51 1.85
CA GLU A 139 -13.97 21.33 0.50
C GLU A 139 -12.63 22.07 0.42
N LYS A 140 -11.61 21.36 -0.06
CA LYS A 140 -10.24 21.86 -0.11
C LYS A 140 -9.63 21.43 -1.43
N GLU A 141 -9.05 22.39 -2.12
CA GLU A 141 -8.28 22.14 -3.33
C GLU A 141 -6.78 22.23 -3.04
N LEU A 142 -6.02 21.36 -3.67
CA LEU A 142 -4.57 21.26 -3.59
C LEU A 142 -4.01 21.09 -5.01
N GLU A 143 -2.82 21.61 -5.26
CA GLU A 143 -2.15 21.46 -6.54
C GLU A 143 -0.67 21.08 -6.33
N PHE A 144 -0.24 20.00 -6.95
CA PHE A 144 1.13 19.50 -6.90
C PHE A 144 1.76 19.53 -8.29
N SER A 145 3.01 20.01 -8.38
CA SER A 145 3.71 20.23 -9.65
C SER A 145 4.79 19.18 -9.92
N GLY A 146 5.06 18.94 -11.20
CA GLY A 146 6.04 17.96 -11.66
C GLY A 146 5.43 16.57 -11.92
N ASP A 147 6.27 15.62 -12.32
CA ASP A 147 5.83 14.25 -12.56
C ASP A 147 5.54 13.53 -11.25
N ILE A 148 4.25 13.48 -10.93
CA ILE A 148 3.59 12.80 -9.82
C ILE A 148 2.55 11.86 -10.43
N ILE A 149 2.38 10.68 -9.83
CA ILE A 149 1.74 9.54 -10.47
C ILE A 149 1.00 8.69 -9.38
N PHE A 150 0.11 7.76 -9.76
CA PHE A 150 -0.93 7.17 -8.87
C PHE A 150 -0.82 5.64 -8.59
N PRO A 151 -1.35 5.05 -7.48
CA PRO A 151 -1.24 3.62 -6.98
C PRO A 151 -1.34 2.40 -7.91
N HIS A 152 -1.75 2.51 -9.16
CA HIS A 152 -1.87 1.41 -10.10
C HIS A 152 -0.96 1.59 -11.33
N GLN A 153 -0.85 2.81 -11.86
CA GLN A 153 0.37 3.34 -12.47
C GLN A 153 1.60 3.05 -11.60
N HIS A 154 1.38 2.88 -10.29
CA HIS A 154 2.32 2.20 -9.44
C HIS A 154 2.64 0.83 -9.95
N LEU A 155 1.96 -0.18 -9.41
CA LEU A 155 2.42 -1.55 -9.41
C LEU A 155 2.96 -2.07 -10.76
N LYS A 156 2.38 -1.61 -11.88
CA LYS A 156 2.87 -1.84 -13.27
C LYS A 156 4.39 -1.66 -13.43
N SER A 157 5.01 -0.78 -12.65
CA SER A 157 6.43 -0.51 -12.63
C SER A 157 7.32 -1.56 -12.07
N ILE A 158 6.98 -2.00 -10.86
CA ILE A 158 7.75 -3.02 -10.18
C ILE A 158 7.78 -4.21 -11.12
N ILE A 159 6.65 -4.53 -11.73
CA ILE A 159 6.50 -5.59 -12.72
C ILE A 159 7.36 -5.35 -13.97
N SER A 160 7.43 -4.13 -14.52
CA SER A 160 8.27 -3.86 -15.69
C SER A 160 9.76 -3.85 -15.36
N ASN A 161 10.20 -3.22 -14.26
CA ASN A 161 11.58 -3.27 -13.80
C ASN A 161 12.03 -4.69 -13.43
N ILE A 162 11.11 -5.52 -12.91
CA ILE A 162 11.31 -6.97 -12.70
C ILE A 162 11.56 -7.71 -14.01
N LYS A 163 11.01 -7.26 -15.15
CA LYS A 163 11.31 -7.81 -16.48
C LYS A 163 12.63 -7.28 -17.04
N ASP A 164 12.92 -6.01 -16.82
CA ASP A 164 14.11 -5.30 -17.32
C ASP A 164 15.39 -5.53 -16.49
N ASP A 165 15.33 -6.35 -15.43
CA ASP A 165 16.38 -6.54 -14.40
C ASP A 165 16.91 -5.23 -13.75
N LYS A 166 16.09 -4.18 -13.76
CA LYS A 166 16.38 -2.88 -13.13
C LYS A 166 16.19 -2.97 -11.62
N LYS A 167 17.24 -2.61 -10.87
CA LYS A 167 17.33 -2.83 -9.41
C LYS A 167 16.79 -1.69 -8.55
N ILE A 168 16.87 -0.45 -9.01
CA ILE A 168 16.49 0.74 -8.22
C ILE A 168 15.72 1.72 -9.10
N VAL A 169 14.57 2.20 -8.63
CA VAL A 169 13.80 3.30 -9.22
C VAL A 169 13.19 4.18 -8.13
N SER A 170 13.05 5.49 -8.38
CA SER A 170 12.51 6.45 -7.40
C SER A 170 11.49 7.36 -8.06
N HIS A 171 10.35 7.59 -7.40
CA HIS A 171 9.24 8.34 -7.99
C HIS A 171 8.42 9.12 -6.97
N ARG A 172 7.62 10.08 -7.46
CA ARG A 172 6.66 10.84 -6.64
C ARG A 172 5.26 10.27 -6.73
N VAL A 173 4.68 10.06 -5.57
CA VAL A 173 3.57 9.14 -5.35
C VAL A 173 2.45 9.88 -4.64
N TYR A 174 1.31 10.08 -5.31
CA TYR A 174 0.11 10.62 -4.67
C TYR A 174 -0.91 9.50 -4.46
N GLU A 175 -1.21 9.16 -3.20
CA GLU A 175 -2.21 8.11 -2.87
C GLU A 175 -3.48 8.64 -2.20
N GLY A 176 -3.52 9.88 -1.72
CA GLY A 176 -4.70 10.45 -1.05
C GLY A 176 -4.94 10.04 0.41
N SER A 177 -4.21 9.07 0.98
CA SER A 177 -4.30 8.70 2.41
C SER A 177 -3.80 9.81 3.35
N ILE A 178 -2.81 10.59 2.90
CA ILE A 178 -2.46 11.90 3.46
C ILE A 178 -2.62 12.92 2.32
N PRO A 179 -3.80 13.54 2.18
CA PRO A 179 -4.17 14.24 0.97
C PRO A 179 -3.36 15.52 0.74
N GLU A 180 -2.78 16.09 1.79
CA GLU A 180 -1.90 17.28 1.77
C GLU A 180 -0.59 17.13 0.99
N LYS A 181 -0.14 15.90 0.68
CA LYS A 181 1.17 15.69 0.04
C LYS A 181 1.24 14.42 -0.81
N PHE A 182 2.16 14.42 -1.76
CA PHE A 182 2.72 13.20 -2.32
C PHE A 182 3.93 12.76 -1.46
N LEU A 183 4.37 11.51 -1.61
CA LEU A 183 5.65 11.05 -1.05
C LEU A 183 6.66 10.78 -2.17
N ASN A 184 7.94 10.95 -1.86
CA ASN A 184 9.04 10.38 -2.64
C ASN A 184 9.20 8.91 -2.23
N VAL A 185 9.21 7.99 -3.20
CA VAL A 185 9.31 6.55 -2.90
C VAL A 185 10.45 5.94 -3.69
N SER A 186 11.48 5.53 -2.96
CA SER A 186 12.64 4.81 -3.52
C SER A 186 12.41 3.31 -3.40
N THR A 187 12.45 2.62 -4.54
CA THR A 187 12.10 1.21 -4.70
C THR A 187 13.33 0.41 -5.07
N PHE A 188 13.67 -0.60 -4.28
CA PHE A 188 14.73 -1.57 -4.50
C PHE A 188 14.12 -2.94 -4.82
N ILE A 189 14.41 -3.47 -6.01
CA ILE A 189 13.95 -4.77 -6.49
C ILE A 189 15.10 -5.77 -6.35
N ASN A 190 14.86 -6.83 -5.56
CA ASN A 190 15.84 -7.88 -5.34
C ASN A 190 15.70 -8.98 -6.40
N ASN A 191 16.82 -9.40 -7.00
CA ASN A 191 16.86 -10.54 -7.93
C ASN A 191 16.50 -11.88 -7.24
N LYS A 192 16.57 -11.96 -5.91
CA LYS A 192 16.09 -13.13 -5.14
C LYS A 192 14.56 -13.21 -5.19
N THR A 193 14.06 -14.42 -5.45
CA THR A 193 12.62 -14.71 -5.48
C THR A 193 12.22 -15.72 -4.41
N VAL A 194 11.02 -15.54 -3.87
CA VAL A 194 10.35 -16.41 -2.91
C VAL A 194 9.28 -17.23 -3.65
N LYS A 195 9.00 -18.43 -3.14
CA LYS A 195 7.87 -19.27 -3.55
C LYS A 195 7.02 -19.59 -2.33
N LEU A 196 5.70 -19.67 -2.50
CA LEU A 196 4.78 -20.15 -1.47
C LEU A 196 4.52 -21.65 -1.61
N GLU A 197 3.97 -22.24 -0.55
CA GLU A 197 3.35 -23.57 -0.63
C GLU A 197 2.19 -23.56 -1.65
N LYS A 198 2.15 -24.55 -2.55
CA LYS A 198 1.14 -24.61 -3.62
C LYS A 198 -0.30 -24.54 -3.12
N LYS A 199 -0.57 -25.08 -1.92
CA LYS A 199 -1.92 -25.10 -1.29
C LYS A 199 -2.46 -23.71 -0.93
N LEU A 200 -1.61 -22.69 -0.84
CA LEU A 200 -2.01 -21.30 -0.55
C LEU A 200 -2.36 -20.50 -1.81
N LEU A 201 -2.12 -21.06 -3.01
CA LEU A 201 -2.27 -20.36 -4.29
C LEU A 201 -3.40 -20.96 -5.12
N THR A 202 -4.27 -20.09 -5.63
CA THR A 202 -5.24 -20.45 -6.67
C THR A 202 -4.50 -20.79 -7.97
N ALA A 203 -5.02 -21.77 -8.71
CA ALA A 203 -4.54 -22.06 -10.06
C ALA A 203 -4.60 -20.80 -10.94
N GLY A 204 -3.56 -20.58 -11.76
CA GLY A 204 -3.40 -19.35 -12.55
C GLY A 204 -2.49 -18.29 -11.90
N ILE A 205 -2.17 -18.39 -10.60
CA ILE A 205 -1.19 -17.51 -9.95
C ILE A 205 0.23 -18.05 -10.14
N SER A 206 1.11 -17.22 -10.70
CA SER A 206 2.53 -17.50 -10.86
C SER A 206 3.25 -17.54 -9.50
N ASN A 207 3.75 -18.72 -9.13
CA ASN A 207 4.47 -18.95 -7.88
C ASN A 207 5.97 -18.58 -8.00
N LYS A 208 6.23 -17.31 -8.31
CA LYS A 208 7.56 -16.68 -8.32
C LYS A 208 7.40 -15.21 -7.93
N PHE A 209 7.79 -14.87 -6.72
CA PHE A 209 7.63 -13.54 -6.13
C PHE A 209 8.98 -12.87 -5.93
N TRP A 210 9.20 -11.69 -6.48
CA TRP A 210 10.38 -10.88 -6.22
C TRP A 210 10.21 -10.13 -4.91
N ILE A 211 11.29 -10.04 -4.14
CA ILE A 211 11.30 -9.23 -2.91
C ILE A 211 11.56 -7.78 -3.31
N VAL A 212 10.61 -6.90 -3.04
CA VAL A 212 10.73 -5.47 -3.33
C VAL A 212 10.63 -4.69 -2.04
N ARG A 213 11.64 -3.86 -1.76
CA ARG A 213 11.67 -2.96 -0.60
C ARG A 213 11.49 -1.53 -1.07
N MET A 214 10.68 -0.76 -0.36
CA MET A 214 10.27 0.58 -0.72
C MET A 214 10.51 1.45 0.51
N ALA A 215 11.14 2.62 0.35
CA ALA A 215 11.32 3.59 1.41
C ALA A 215 10.53 4.86 1.06
N TYR A 216 9.69 5.31 1.99
CA TYR A 216 8.72 6.39 1.80
C TYR A 216 9.18 7.64 2.52
N TYR A 217 9.45 8.70 1.77
CA TYR A 217 9.98 9.96 2.29
C TYR A 217 8.97 11.09 2.08
N ASP A 218 8.85 11.94 3.10
CA ASP A 218 8.29 13.28 2.92
C ASP A 218 9.17 14.09 1.94
N GLU A 219 8.60 15.06 1.23
CA GLU A 219 9.29 15.75 0.12
C GLU A 219 10.66 16.31 0.53
N ASN A 220 10.73 16.85 1.75
CA ASN A 220 11.88 17.55 2.31
C ASN A 220 12.67 16.75 3.36
N LYS A 221 12.53 15.40 3.40
CA LYS A 221 13.18 14.55 4.41
C LYS A 221 14.10 13.49 3.79
N GLN A 222 15.27 13.32 4.41
CA GLN A 222 16.25 12.27 4.06
C GLN A 222 16.03 10.95 4.83
N THR A 223 15.21 10.96 5.88
CA THR A 223 14.82 9.76 6.64
C THR A 223 13.44 9.31 6.18
N PRO A 224 13.20 8.02 5.90
CA PRO A 224 11.89 7.55 5.51
C PRO A 224 10.92 7.58 6.72
N GLU A 225 9.67 7.96 6.46
CA GLU A 225 8.55 7.88 7.41
C GLU A 225 8.17 6.43 7.70
N MET A 226 8.32 5.55 6.70
CA MET A 226 8.17 4.10 6.80
C MET A 226 8.92 3.41 5.66
N GLU A 227 9.14 2.11 5.81
CA GLU A 227 9.52 1.24 4.70
C GLU A 227 8.48 0.12 4.51
N LEU A 228 8.35 -0.38 3.29
CA LEU A 228 7.50 -1.52 2.95
C LEU A 228 8.34 -2.56 2.22
N THR A 229 8.37 -3.79 2.74
CA THR A 229 8.84 -4.95 1.97
C THR A 229 7.64 -5.74 1.47
N ALA A 230 7.54 -5.97 0.16
CA ALA A 230 6.49 -6.75 -0.46
C ALA A 230 7.05 -7.90 -1.30
N HIS A 231 6.35 -9.02 -1.36
CA HIS A 231 6.68 -10.14 -2.25
C HIS A 231 5.72 -10.16 -3.44
N ILE A 232 6.17 -9.68 -4.60
CA ILE A 232 5.33 -9.32 -5.76
C ILE A 232 5.66 -10.21 -6.95
N ASN A 233 4.66 -10.78 -7.63
CA ASN A 233 4.85 -11.52 -8.88
C ASN A 233 4.58 -10.65 -10.13
N GLN A 234 4.90 -11.16 -11.31
CA GLN A 234 4.71 -10.45 -12.59
C GLN A 234 3.23 -10.21 -12.99
N GLN A 235 2.26 -10.71 -12.23
CA GLN A 235 0.82 -10.47 -12.42
C GLN A 235 0.29 -9.41 -11.45
N GLY A 236 1.15 -8.79 -10.63
CA GLY A 236 0.76 -7.83 -9.60
C GLY A 236 0.12 -8.46 -8.35
N PHE A 237 0.19 -9.78 -8.22
CA PHE A 237 -0.24 -10.43 -6.99
C PHE A 237 0.84 -10.32 -5.91
N VAL A 238 0.44 -9.92 -4.70
CA VAL A 238 1.32 -9.77 -3.54
C VAL A 238 1.07 -10.89 -2.53
N SER A 239 2.10 -11.64 -2.16
CA SER A 239 1.99 -12.77 -1.21
C SER A 239 2.30 -12.42 0.24
N PHE A 240 2.95 -11.27 0.46
CA PHE A 240 3.43 -10.86 1.77
C PHE A 240 3.71 -9.37 1.78
N PHE A 241 3.41 -8.73 2.91
CA PHE A 241 3.87 -7.38 3.21
C PHE A 241 4.60 -7.37 4.57
N LYS A 242 5.61 -6.52 4.71
CA LYS A 242 6.15 -6.09 6.01
C LYS A 242 6.22 -4.57 6.02
N TYR A 243 5.45 -3.96 6.93
CA TYR A 243 5.43 -2.52 7.16
C TYR A 243 6.38 -2.19 8.30
N ASP A 244 7.47 -1.50 7.98
CA ASP A 244 8.50 -1.05 8.91
C ASP A 244 8.27 0.42 9.29
N TYR A 245 7.44 0.65 10.31
CA TYR A 245 7.30 1.97 10.95
C TYR A 245 8.54 2.29 11.81
N PRO A 246 8.74 3.54 12.27
CA PRO A 246 9.90 3.88 13.10
C PRO A 246 9.93 3.11 14.45
N SER A 247 8.77 2.89 15.06
CA SER A 247 8.62 2.34 16.43
C SER A 247 8.17 0.88 16.52
N TYR A 248 7.69 0.26 15.44
CA TYR A 248 7.28 -1.14 15.39
C TYR A 248 7.24 -1.65 13.94
N SER A 249 6.95 -2.93 13.73
CA SER A 249 6.70 -3.44 12.37
C SER A 249 5.61 -4.49 12.35
N LEU A 250 4.86 -4.54 11.26
CA LEU A 250 3.80 -5.52 11.03
C LEU A 250 4.16 -6.43 9.88
N LYS A 251 4.08 -7.75 10.08
CA LYS A 251 4.16 -8.76 9.02
C LYS A 251 2.73 -9.12 8.62
N MET A 252 2.43 -9.14 7.33
CA MET A 252 1.14 -9.53 6.76
C MET A 252 1.36 -10.73 5.83
N LYS A 253 0.87 -11.91 6.22
CA LYS A 253 1.10 -13.17 5.49
C LYS A 253 -0.19 -13.59 4.79
N LEU A 254 -0.11 -13.94 3.51
CA LEU A 254 -1.25 -14.47 2.75
C LEU A 254 -1.83 -15.72 3.43
N LYS A 255 -3.14 -15.72 3.68
CA LYS A 255 -3.91 -16.86 4.19
C LYS A 255 -4.82 -17.47 3.12
N LYS A 256 -5.39 -16.65 2.25
CA LYS A 256 -6.30 -17.06 1.17
C LYS A 256 -6.22 -16.06 0.01
N VAL A 257 -6.33 -16.57 -1.20
CA VAL A 257 -6.58 -15.79 -2.42
C VAL A 257 -7.67 -16.48 -3.24
N VAL A 258 -8.42 -15.71 -4.00
CA VAL A 258 -9.38 -16.16 -5.03
C VAL A 258 -9.15 -15.27 -6.25
N LEU A 259 -9.10 -15.85 -7.45
CA LEU A 259 -9.08 -15.07 -8.68
C LEU A 259 -10.51 -14.65 -9.02
N SER A 260 -10.69 -13.38 -9.37
CA SER A 260 -11.97 -12.79 -9.74
C SER A 260 -11.88 -12.25 -11.17
N PRO A 261 -11.75 -13.12 -12.18
CA PRO A 261 -11.44 -12.70 -13.55
C PRO A 261 -12.52 -11.79 -14.13
N THR A 262 -12.18 -10.52 -14.34
CA THR A 262 -13.01 -9.58 -15.09
C THR A 262 -13.03 -9.99 -16.56
N LYS A 263 -14.23 -10.03 -17.16
CA LYS A 263 -14.37 -10.03 -18.62
C LYS A 263 -14.58 -8.60 -19.10
N CYS A 264 -13.57 -8.04 -19.74
CA CYS A 264 -13.75 -6.85 -20.56
C CYS A 264 -14.10 -7.29 -21.98
N ASN A 265 -15.14 -6.67 -22.52
CA ASN A 265 -15.67 -6.92 -23.86
C ASN A 265 -14.84 -6.19 -24.92
#